data_AF-A0A398BPY7-F1
#
_entry.id   AF-A0A398BPY7-F1
#
_cell.length_a   1.000
_cell.length_b   1.000
_cell.length_c   1.000
_cell.angle_alpha   90.00
_cell.angle_beta   90.00
_cell.angle_gamma   90.00
#
_symmetry.space_group_name_H-M   'P 1'
#
loop_
_entity.id
_entity.type
_entity.pdbx_description
1 polymer ?
#
loop_
_entity_poly.entity_id
_entity_poly.type
_entity_poly.pdbx_seq_one_letter_code
_entity_poly.pdbx_strand_id
1 'polypeptide(L)'
;MSNDVYTLITTMKNEGAFLVEWVAHHKVLGFDNLVICHNDCEDTTAQMIKRLSKMGLCRGHATRFRPGQSIQRRALRQAMQYDEVKQADWIYVCDADEFLASRIGDGSARDLVAAATPEVEAICVPWRGFGTGGQKEFKPGRITQQFTLANATTGPKAIEYAFPKTLFRGDVVQHMRRLGVHTPVVKEELGRELRREVPGGIPVEQGKSILHVQADYSKAQVNHYQLRSMDSFLVKSARGKVNHVNDKMEFGYWVRNDTNEESCDLIRRYDDAVEKWMNDLLSDQRLNTLHNRSVRWHENKIAELHADPEFSQMIGRIEGHRARMAAGEAEAPEGAAYGGDTDVGDEDEADAA
;
A
#
# COMPACT_ATOMS: atom_id res chain seq x y z
N MET A 1 1.70 2.67 -29.52
CA MET A 1 1.79 2.66 -28.05
C MET A 1 3.13 2.05 -27.71
N SER A 2 3.85 2.59 -26.72
CA SER A 2 5.13 2.03 -26.29
C SER A 2 4.96 0.56 -25.90
N ASN A 3 5.93 -0.29 -26.22
CA ASN A 3 5.94 -1.72 -25.88
C ASN A 3 6.53 -1.98 -24.49
N ASP A 4 6.65 -0.93 -23.67
CA ASP A 4 7.24 -0.97 -22.34
C ASP A 4 6.53 -1.96 -21.41
N VAL A 5 7.30 -2.67 -20.61
CA VAL A 5 6.84 -3.65 -19.61
C VAL A 5 6.76 -2.99 -18.23
N TYR A 6 5.59 -3.07 -17.60
CA TYR A 6 5.30 -2.50 -16.29
C TYR A 6 5.19 -3.60 -15.24
N THR A 7 6.03 -3.52 -14.23
CA THR A 7 6.07 -4.50 -13.14
C THR A 7 5.72 -3.87 -11.81
N LEU A 8 4.77 -4.47 -11.12
CA LEU A 8 4.39 -4.09 -9.77
C LEU A 8 4.94 -5.10 -8.76
N ILE A 9 5.53 -4.64 -7.67
CA ILE A 9 6.03 -5.46 -6.57
C ILE A 9 5.29 -5.10 -5.27
N THR A 10 4.81 -6.11 -4.55
CA THR A 10 4.15 -5.92 -3.26
C THR A 10 4.56 -6.99 -2.24
N THR A 11 4.29 -6.73 -0.97
CA THR A 11 4.52 -7.65 0.15
C THR A 11 3.24 -7.81 0.97
N MET A 12 2.83 -9.05 1.26
CA MET A 12 1.55 -9.35 1.92
C MET A 12 1.70 -10.29 3.11
N LYS A 13 0.93 -9.99 4.17
CA LYS A 13 0.66 -10.92 5.28
C LYS A 13 -0.81 -10.83 5.65
N ASN A 14 -1.53 -11.95 5.54
CA ASN A 14 -2.95 -12.06 5.89
C ASN A 14 -3.84 -11.03 5.16
N GLU A 15 -3.73 -10.96 3.83
CA GLU A 15 -4.43 -10.01 2.96
C GLU A 15 -5.42 -10.69 1.99
N GLY A 16 -5.68 -11.99 2.13
CA GLY A 16 -6.44 -12.75 1.14
C GLY A 16 -7.89 -12.31 0.98
N ALA A 17 -8.46 -11.65 2.00
CA ALA A 17 -9.79 -11.03 1.92
C ALA A 17 -9.82 -9.83 0.95
N PHE A 18 -8.67 -9.21 0.67
CA PHE A 18 -8.53 -7.98 -0.14
C PHE A 18 -7.74 -8.22 -1.44
N LEU A 19 -6.99 -9.32 -1.52
CA LEU A 19 -6.08 -9.65 -2.61
C LEU A 19 -6.75 -9.65 -4.01
N VAL A 20 -7.99 -10.12 -4.12
CA VAL A 20 -8.67 -10.23 -5.43
C VAL A 20 -8.97 -8.85 -6.02
N GLU A 21 -9.48 -7.92 -5.19
CA GLU A 21 -9.71 -6.54 -5.60
C GLU A 21 -8.39 -5.85 -5.95
N TRP A 22 -7.36 -6.04 -5.13
CA TRP A 22 -6.05 -5.45 -5.36
C TRP A 22 -5.42 -5.92 -6.69
N VAL A 23 -5.50 -7.23 -7.00
CA VAL A 23 -5.02 -7.78 -8.28
C VAL A 23 -5.83 -7.22 -9.44
N ALA A 24 -7.15 -7.20 -9.34
CA ALA A 24 -8.03 -6.66 -10.37
C ALA A 24 -7.72 -5.19 -10.66
N HIS A 25 -7.58 -4.36 -9.63
CA HIS A 25 -7.26 -2.94 -9.77
C HIS A 25 -5.95 -2.69 -10.51
N HIS A 26 -4.88 -3.37 -10.11
CA HIS A 26 -3.58 -3.18 -10.75
C HIS A 26 -3.51 -3.81 -12.15
N LYS A 27 -4.34 -4.81 -12.46
CA LYS A 27 -4.53 -5.27 -13.84
C LYS A 27 -5.29 -4.26 -14.71
N VAL A 28 -6.29 -3.56 -14.16
CA VAL A 28 -6.97 -2.46 -14.85
C VAL A 28 -6.02 -1.31 -15.15
N LEU A 29 -5.10 -0.99 -14.23
CA LEU A 29 -4.08 0.04 -14.43
C LEU A 29 -3.04 -0.30 -15.51
N GLY A 30 -3.05 -1.53 -16.04
CA GLY A 30 -2.19 -1.95 -17.15
C GLY A 30 -0.83 -2.48 -16.72
N PHE A 31 -0.66 -2.95 -15.47
CA PHE A 31 0.56 -3.64 -15.05
C PHE A 31 0.63 -5.05 -15.66
N ASP A 32 1.68 -5.28 -16.45
CA ASP A 32 1.91 -6.56 -17.14
C ASP A 32 2.27 -7.65 -16.13
N ASN A 33 3.22 -7.35 -15.25
CA ASN A 33 3.69 -8.28 -14.23
C ASN A 33 3.31 -7.84 -12.82
N LEU A 34 2.92 -8.80 -12.00
CA LEU A 34 2.73 -8.63 -10.56
C LEU A 34 3.70 -9.58 -9.85
N VAL A 35 4.58 -9.06 -9.00
CA VAL A 35 5.46 -9.82 -8.12
C VAL A 35 4.93 -9.68 -6.70
N ILE A 36 4.29 -10.74 -6.20
CA ILE A 36 3.62 -10.73 -4.91
C ILE A 36 4.44 -11.56 -3.93
N CYS A 37 5.18 -10.87 -3.08
CA CYS A 37 5.86 -11.50 -1.96
C CYS A 37 4.88 -11.70 -0.81
N HIS A 38 5.04 -12.79 -0.06
CA HIS A 38 4.23 -13.05 1.12
C HIS A 38 5.05 -13.65 2.24
N ASN A 39 4.61 -13.42 3.47
CA ASN A 39 5.28 -13.91 4.67
C ASN A 39 4.29 -14.39 5.72
N ASP A 40 4.58 -15.58 6.27
CA ASP A 40 3.93 -16.18 7.45
C ASP A 40 2.41 -15.94 7.50
N CYS A 41 1.73 -16.26 6.40
CA CYS A 41 0.29 -16.09 6.30
C CYS A 41 -0.42 -17.21 7.06
N GLU A 42 -1.32 -16.81 7.94
CA GLU A 42 -2.21 -17.68 8.72
C GLU A 42 -3.54 -17.90 7.98
N ASP A 43 -3.92 -16.94 7.13
CA ASP A 43 -5.08 -17.05 6.24
C ASP A 43 -4.71 -17.78 4.94
N THR A 44 -5.58 -17.71 3.92
CA THR A 44 -5.32 -18.36 2.64
C THR A 44 -4.51 -17.54 1.62
N THR A 45 -3.92 -16.39 2.01
CA THR A 45 -3.16 -15.49 1.12
C THR A 45 -2.12 -16.24 0.30
N ALA A 46 -1.27 -17.04 0.95
CA ALA A 46 -0.19 -17.78 0.27
C ALA A 46 -0.73 -18.77 -0.78
N GLN A 47 -1.84 -19.45 -0.47
CA GLN A 47 -2.49 -20.40 -1.38
C GLN A 47 -3.15 -19.68 -2.56
N MET A 48 -3.74 -18.50 -2.32
CA MET A 48 -4.31 -17.65 -3.37
C MET A 48 -3.22 -17.15 -4.31
N ILE A 49 -2.11 -16.62 -3.79
CA ILE A 49 -0.95 -16.19 -4.59
C ILE A 49 -0.42 -17.37 -5.43
N LYS A 50 -0.27 -18.55 -4.83
CA LYS A 50 0.13 -19.76 -5.56
C LYS A 50 -0.87 -20.12 -6.68
N ARG A 51 -2.17 -19.90 -6.48
CA ARG A 51 -3.18 -20.15 -7.52
C ARG A 51 -3.07 -19.12 -8.64
N LEU A 52 -2.96 -17.83 -8.31
CA LEU A 52 -2.76 -16.75 -9.27
C LEU A 52 -1.50 -16.96 -10.12
N SER A 53 -0.39 -17.43 -9.53
CA SER A 53 0.80 -17.80 -10.30
C SER A 53 0.58 -18.94 -11.27
N LYS A 54 -0.20 -19.96 -10.88
CA LYS A 54 -0.58 -21.05 -11.81
C LYS A 54 -1.51 -20.60 -12.92
N MET A 55 -2.22 -19.48 -12.75
CA MET A 55 -3.05 -18.84 -13.77
C MET A 55 -2.23 -17.90 -14.67
N GLY A 56 -0.92 -17.75 -14.42
CA GLY A 56 -0.07 -16.84 -15.19
C GLY A 56 -0.26 -15.36 -14.85
N LEU A 57 -0.91 -15.03 -13.72
CA LEU A 57 -1.27 -13.66 -13.38
C LEU A 57 -0.26 -12.93 -12.50
N CYS A 58 0.60 -13.69 -11.79
CA CYS A 58 1.63 -13.12 -10.94
C CYS A 58 2.82 -14.06 -10.70
N ARG A 59 3.95 -13.51 -10.29
CA ARG A 59 5.06 -14.22 -9.65
C ARG A 59 4.88 -14.20 -8.13
N GLY A 60 4.52 -15.34 -7.55
CA GLY A 60 4.46 -15.51 -6.10
C GLY A 60 5.84 -15.78 -5.49
N HIS A 61 6.14 -15.12 -4.36
CA HIS A 61 7.38 -15.36 -3.61
C HIS A 61 7.12 -15.53 -2.11
N ALA A 62 7.48 -16.68 -1.56
CA ALA A 62 7.55 -16.84 -0.11
C ALA A 62 8.87 -16.24 0.41
N THR A 63 8.77 -15.14 1.16
CA THR A 63 9.92 -14.39 1.66
C THR A 63 10.79 -15.27 2.56
N ARG A 64 12.11 -15.25 2.35
CA ARG A 64 13.06 -15.92 3.24
C ARG A 64 13.83 -14.87 4.03
N PHE A 65 13.75 -14.96 5.36
CA PHE A 65 14.38 -14.01 6.27
C PHE A 65 14.87 -14.74 7.53
N ARG A 66 15.80 -14.11 8.25
CA ARG A 66 16.30 -14.57 9.55
C ARG A 66 15.78 -13.66 10.68
N PRO A 67 15.74 -14.13 11.94
CA PRO A 67 15.43 -13.26 13.07
C PRO A 67 16.32 -12.00 13.09
N GLY A 68 15.73 -10.85 13.38
CA GLY A 68 16.41 -9.54 13.37
C GLY A 68 16.40 -8.83 12.02
N GLN A 69 16.04 -9.49 10.91
CA GLN A 69 16.00 -8.85 9.60
C GLN A 69 14.64 -8.20 9.30
N SER A 70 14.66 -7.05 8.61
CA SER A 70 13.44 -6.47 8.05
C SER A 70 12.89 -7.37 6.95
N ILE A 71 11.75 -7.98 7.20
CA ILE A 71 11.10 -8.93 6.29
C ILE A 71 10.74 -8.29 4.94
N GLN A 72 10.31 -7.03 4.96
CA GLN A 72 9.96 -6.29 3.75
C GLN A 72 11.21 -5.99 2.92
N ARG A 73 12.31 -5.54 3.55
CA ARG A 73 13.60 -5.37 2.85
C ARG A 73 14.08 -6.67 2.22
N ARG A 74 13.96 -7.80 2.92
CA ARG A 74 14.34 -9.11 2.37
C ARG A 74 13.46 -9.50 1.19
N ALA A 75 12.15 -9.34 1.31
CA ALA A 75 11.21 -9.61 0.23
C ALA A 75 11.54 -8.81 -1.04
N LEU A 76 11.74 -7.50 -0.91
CA LEU A 76 12.07 -6.63 -2.04
C LEU A 76 13.45 -6.97 -2.63
N ARG A 77 14.46 -7.27 -1.80
CA ARG A 77 15.78 -7.72 -2.28
C ARG A 77 15.67 -9.03 -3.08
N GLN A 78 14.85 -9.96 -2.63
CA GLN A 78 14.61 -11.23 -3.33
C GLN A 78 13.81 -11.03 -4.61
N ALA A 79 12.84 -10.11 -4.62
CA ALA A 79 12.03 -9.78 -5.78
C ALA A 79 12.88 -9.27 -6.96
N MET A 80 13.94 -8.49 -6.69
CA MET A 80 14.89 -8.01 -7.71
C MET A 80 15.58 -9.13 -8.51
N GLN A 81 15.51 -10.39 -8.06
CA GLN A 81 16.14 -11.51 -8.75
C GLN A 81 15.29 -12.09 -9.89
N TYR A 82 14.00 -11.75 -9.96
CA TYR A 82 13.09 -12.26 -10.97
C TYR A 82 13.24 -11.54 -12.31
N ASP A 83 13.06 -12.28 -13.41
CA ASP A 83 13.10 -11.73 -14.76
C ASP A 83 12.00 -10.69 -14.97
N GLU A 84 10.83 -10.88 -14.35
CA GLU A 84 9.74 -9.90 -14.35
C GLU A 84 10.19 -8.52 -13.83
N VAL A 85 11.17 -8.47 -12.91
CA VAL A 85 11.71 -7.20 -12.40
C VAL A 85 12.91 -6.74 -13.23
N LYS A 86 13.82 -7.65 -13.60
CA LYS A 86 15.03 -7.32 -14.36
C LYS A 86 14.76 -6.83 -15.78
N GLN A 87 13.65 -7.27 -16.38
CA GLN A 87 13.24 -6.93 -17.75
C GLN A 87 12.14 -5.86 -17.79
N ALA A 88 11.76 -5.29 -16.64
CA ALA A 88 10.76 -4.23 -16.60
C ALA A 88 11.35 -2.93 -17.14
N ASP A 89 10.56 -2.19 -17.93
CA ASP A 89 10.88 -0.81 -18.31
C ASP A 89 10.45 0.16 -17.22
N TRP A 90 9.38 -0.18 -16.49
CA TRP A 90 8.87 0.57 -15.34
C TRP A 90 8.55 -0.34 -14.17
N ILE A 91 8.93 0.07 -12.97
CA ILE A 91 8.70 -0.67 -11.73
C ILE A 91 7.93 0.20 -10.74
N TYR A 92 6.93 -0.39 -10.09
CA TYR A 92 6.14 0.22 -9.03
C TYR A 92 6.17 -0.67 -7.79
N VAL A 93 6.47 -0.10 -6.64
CA VAL A 93 6.37 -0.80 -5.35
C VAL A 93 5.19 -0.22 -4.59
N CYS A 94 4.25 -1.05 -4.15
CA CYS A 94 3.13 -0.61 -3.31
C CYS A 94 2.67 -1.69 -2.33
N ASP A 95 1.95 -1.26 -1.31
CA ASP A 95 1.41 -2.10 -0.26
C ASP A 95 -0.01 -2.60 -0.63
N ALA A 96 -0.50 -3.59 0.11
CA ALA A 96 -1.76 -4.27 -0.17
C ALA A 96 -3.01 -3.41 0.13
N ASP A 97 -2.85 -2.30 0.83
CA ASP A 97 -3.87 -1.29 1.13
C ASP A 97 -3.72 -0.02 0.26
N GLU A 98 -2.91 -0.07 -0.79
CA GLU A 98 -2.63 1.07 -1.68
C GLU A 98 -3.15 0.86 -3.09
N PHE A 99 -3.85 1.87 -3.61
CA PHE A 99 -4.51 1.84 -4.91
C PHE A 99 -4.17 3.11 -5.69
N LEU A 100 -3.37 2.97 -6.75
CA LEU A 100 -3.05 4.10 -7.64
C LEU A 100 -4.33 4.56 -8.37
N ALA A 101 -4.57 5.86 -8.39
CA ALA A 101 -5.68 6.48 -9.09
C ALA A 101 -5.23 7.74 -9.82
N SER A 102 -5.32 7.73 -11.15
CA SER A 102 -4.94 8.84 -12.01
C SER A 102 -6.15 9.54 -12.64
N ARG A 103 -6.04 10.87 -12.83
CA ARG A 103 -6.93 11.67 -13.70
C ARG A 103 -6.37 11.85 -15.11
N ILE A 104 -5.10 11.49 -15.33
CA ILE A 104 -4.41 11.63 -16.61
C ILE A 104 -4.91 10.55 -17.57
N GLY A 105 -5.32 10.97 -18.76
CA GLY A 105 -5.70 10.09 -19.86
C GLY A 105 -6.73 9.03 -19.45
N ASP A 106 -6.49 7.78 -19.86
CA ASP A 106 -7.32 6.63 -19.53
C ASP A 106 -7.21 6.17 -18.06
N GLY A 107 -6.26 6.74 -17.30
CA GLY A 107 -6.02 6.45 -15.89
C GLY A 107 -4.99 5.34 -15.65
N SER A 108 -4.43 4.76 -16.70
CA SER A 108 -3.41 3.71 -16.62
C SER A 108 -2.05 4.22 -16.14
N ALA A 109 -1.19 3.29 -15.70
CA ALA A 109 0.21 3.57 -15.43
C ALA A 109 0.97 4.05 -16.69
N ARG A 110 0.50 3.66 -17.88
CA ARG A 110 1.10 4.04 -19.17
C ARG A 110 0.82 5.50 -19.49
N ASP A 111 -0.42 5.94 -19.35
CA ASP A 111 -0.78 7.36 -19.54
C ASP A 111 -0.17 8.24 -18.45
N LEU A 112 0.01 7.72 -17.23
CA LEU A 112 0.76 8.40 -16.18
C LEU A 112 2.23 8.66 -16.60
N VAL A 113 2.90 7.65 -17.17
CA VAL A 113 4.28 7.79 -17.68
C VAL A 113 4.34 8.70 -18.91
N ALA A 114 3.41 8.56 -19.84
CA ALA A 114 3.39 9.36 -21.07
C ALA A 114 3.20 10.86 -20.83
N ALA A 115 2.65 11.24 -19.67
CA ALA A 115 2.46 12.63 -19.27
C ALA A 115 3.65 13.23 -18.49
N ALA A 116 4.70 12.45 -18.22
CA ALA A 116 5.92 12.94 -17.58
C ALA A 116 6.93 13.45 -18.61
N THR A 117 8.01 14.11 -18.16
CA THR A 117 9.06 14.55 -19.09
C THR A 117 9.84 13.36 -19.65
N PRO A 118 10.40 13.44 -20.88
CA PRO A 118 11.12 12.32 -21.49
C PRO A 118 12.32 11.82 -20.66
N GLU A 119 12.92 12.69 -19.85
CA GLU A 119 14.12 12.43 -19.06
C GLU A 119 13.81 11.88 -17.66
N VAL A 120 12.54 11.84 -17.26
CA VAL A 120 12.12 11.41 -15.91
C VAL A 120 12.61 10.00 -15.61
N GLU A 121 13.13 9.79 -14.41
CA GLU A 121 13.58 8.49 -13.91
C GLU A 121 12.64 7.91 -12.85
N ALA A 122 11.86 8.78 -12.19
CA ALA A 122 10.98 8.42 -11.09
C ALA A 122 9.78 9.38 -10.97
N ILE A 123 8.57 8.86 -11.14
CA ILE A 123 7.31 9.56 -10.94
C ILE A 123 6.80 9.25 -9.53
N CYS A 124 6.83 10.24 -8.65
CA CYS A 124 6.46 10.14 -7.23
C CYS A 124 4.99 10.53 -7.06
N VAL A 125 4.10 9.55 -6.91
CA VAL A 125 2.66 9.78 -6.74
C VAL A 125 2.34 9.94 -5.25
N PRO A 126 1.81 11.08 -4.78
CA PRO A 126 1.57 11.30 -3.35
C PRO A 126 0.48 10.38 -2.80
N TRP A 127 0.66 9.91 -1.57
CA TRP A 127 -0.40 9.26 -0.80
C TRP A 127 -1.53 10.23 -0.50
N ARG A 128 -2.76 9.78 -0.73
CA ARG A 128 -3.96 10.37 -0.16
C ARG A 128 -4.54 9.38 0.85
N GLY A 129 -4.57 9.76 2.12
CA GLY A 129 -5.07 8.93 3.21
C GLY A 129 -6.59 8.83 3.17
N PHE A 130 -7.12 7.62 3.31
CA PHE A 130 -8.56 7.36 3.39
C PHE A 130 -8.92 6.81 4.76
N GLY A 131 -9.84 7.51 5.43
CA GLY A 131 -10.36 7.13 6.72
C GLY A 131 -11.44 6.07 6.63
N THR A 132 -11.89 5.67 7.80
CA THR A 132 -12.87 4.58 7.96
C THR A 132 -14.30 4.98 7.63
N GLY A 133 -14.59 6.27 7.45
CA GLY A 133 -15.96 6.81 7.36
C GLY A 133 -16.79 6.54 8.62
N GLY A 134 -16.13 6.31 9.76
CA GLY A 134 -16.79 5.86 11.00
C GLY A 134 -17.17 4.37 11.00
N GLN A 135 -16.87 3.62 9.94
CA GLN A 135 -17.19 2.20 9.86
C GLN A 135 -16.44 1.42 10.94
N LYS A 136 -17.21 0.69 11.75
CA LYS A 136 -16.69 -0.22 12.76
C LYS A 136 -16.50 -1.61 12.15
N GLU A 137 -17.59 -2.14 11.61
CA GLU A 137 -17.70 -3.52 11.15
C GLU A 137 -16.90 -3.79 9.87
N PHE A 138 -16.23 -4.93 9.81
CA PHE A 138 -15.76 -5.49 8.55
C PHE A 138 -16.95 -5.89 7.66
N LYS A 139 -16.94 -5.46 6.40
CA LYS A 139 -17.89 -5.88 5.38
C LYS A 139 -17.12 -6.49 4.21
N PRO A 140 -17.33 -7.78 3.87
CA PRO A 140 -16.74 -8.37 2.69
C PRO A 140 -17.08 -7.60 1.43
N GLY A 141 -16.13 -7.50 0.49
CA GLY A 141 -16.30 -6.82 -0.79
C GLY A 141 -15.24 -5.75 -1.03
N ARG A 142 -15.50 -4.88 -2.00
CA ARG A 142 -14.54 -3.88 -2.47
C ARG A 142 -14.32 -2.77 -1.44
N ILE A 143 -13.08 -2.60 -0.98
CA ILE A 143 -12.70 -1.51 -0.08
C ILE A 143 -12.78 -0.17 -0.79
N THR A 144 -12.43 -0.15 -2.08
CA THR A 144 -12.49 1.06 -2.91
C THR A 144 -13.91 1.60 -3.01
N GLN A 145 -14.92 0.72 -2.80
CA GLN A 145 -16.34 1.05 -2.77
C GLN A 145 -16.87 1.53 -1.42
N GLN A 146 -16.25 1.09 -0.34
CA GLN A 146 -16.72 1.34 1.03
C GLN A 146 -16.13 2.62 1.62
N PHE A 147 -14.87 2.92 1.34
CA PHE A 147 -14.15 4.02 1.98
C PHE A 147 -13.95 5.16 0.97
N THR A 148 -14.77 6.22 1.10
CA THR A 148 -14.79 7.38 0.18
C THR A 148 -14.33 8.68 0.80
N LEU A 149 -14.11 8.72 2.12
CA LEU A 149 -13.66 9.92 2.82
C LEU A 149 -12.15 9.88 2.98
N ALA A 150 -11.51 10.97 2.57
CA ALA A 150 -10.07 11.15 2.53
C ALA A 150 -9.63 12.39 3.33
N ASN A 151 -8.32 12.51 3.55
CA ASN A 151 -7.73 13.71 4.11
C ASN A 151 -8.05 14.97 3.28
N ALA A 152 -8.07 16.11 3.97
CA ALA A 152 -8.31 17.41 3.36
C ALA A 152 -7.26 17.73 2.29
N THR A 153 -7.71 18.40 1.23
CA THR A 153 -6.87 18.94 0.15
C THR A 153 -6.73 20.45 0.23
N THR A 154 -7.62 21.12 0.98
CA THR A 154 -7.57 22.56 1.22
C THR A 154 -7.85 22.93 2.69
N GLY A 155 -7.50 24.15 3.08
CA GLY A 155 -7.76 24.67 4.42
C GLY A 155 -6.78 24.20 5.50
N PRO A 156 -7.07 24.49 6.79
CA PRO A 156 -6.12 24.33 7.89
C PRO A 156 -5.77 22.87 8.24
N LYS A 157 -6.55 21.91 7.74
CA LYS A 157 -6.29 20.47 7.90
C LYS A 157 -5.53 19.84 6.74
N ALA A 158 -5.34 20.58 5.64
CA ALA A 158 -4.59 20.06 4.50
C ALA A 158 -3.11 19.91 4.87
N ILE A 159 -2.54 18.79 4.44
CA ILE A 159 -1.09 18.55 4.54
C ILE A 159 -0.41 19.12 3.30
N GLU A 160 0.76 19.74 3.48
CA GLU A 160 1.54 20.31 2.37
C GLU A 160 2.38 19.24 1.67
N TYR A 161 2.86 18.25 2.42
CA TYR A 161 3.71 17.18 1.93
C TYR A 161 3.20 15.80 2.35
N ALA A 162 3.38 14.82 1.47
CA ALA A 162 3.03 13.43 1.69
C ALA A 162 4.19 12.50 1.32
N PHE A 163 4.19 11.30 1.88
CA PHE A 163 5.00 10.22 1.32
C PHE A 163 4.42 9.80 -0.03
N PRO A 164 5.25 9.49 -1.04
CA PRO A 164 4.79 8.94 -2.29
C PRO A 164 4.86 7.41 -2.32
N LYS A 165 4.26 6.84 -3.35
CA LYS A 165 4.78 5.65 -4.00
C LYS A 165 5.29 6.01 -5.39
N THR A 166 6.45 5.47 -5.75
CA THR A 166 7.17 5.88 -6.94
C THR A 166 7.12 4.81 -8.02
N LEU A 167 6.70 5.21 -9.22
CA LEU A 167 6.86 4.47 -10.46
C LEU A 167 8.17 4.92 -11.11
N PHE A 168 9.15 4.04 -11.26
CA PHE A 168 10.50 4.41 -11.71
C PHE A 168 11.02 3.53 -12.84
N ARG A 169 11.98 4.05 -13.62
CA ARG A 169 12.55 3.33 -14.77
C ARG A 169 13.33 2.09 -14.33
N GLY A 170 13.14 0.98 -15.04
CA GLY A 170 13.83 -0.28 -14.76
C GLY A 170 15.33 -0.23 -15.02
N ASP A 171 15.79 0.60 -15.95
CA ASP A 171 17.22 0.81 -16.22
C ASP A 171 17.99 1.45 -15.04
N VAL A 172 17.28 2.04 -14.06
CA VAL A 172 17.86 2.55 -12.81
C VAL A 172 18.18 1.42 -11.83
N VAL A 173 17.56 0.23 -11.94
CA VAL A 173 17.71 -0.87 -10.97
C VAL A 173 19.17 -1.26 -10.71
N GLN A 174 20.02 -1.26 -11.74
CA GLN A 174 21.46 -1.56 -11.62
C GLN A 174 22.23 -0.55 -10.76
N HIS A 175 21.71 0.68 -10.65
CA HIS A 175 22.24 1.78 -9.85
C HIS A 175 21.58 1.87 -8.46
N MET A 176 20.71 0.93 -8.08
CA MET A 176 20.05 0.93 -6.78
C MET A 176 20.85 0.17 -5.73
N ARG A 177 20.99 0.77 -4.54
CA ARG A 177 21.40 0.09 -3.31
C ARG A 177 20.33 -0.92 -2.90
N ARG A 178 19.07 -0.52 -2.99
CA ARG A 178 17.89 -1.35 -2.72
C ARG A 178 16.62 -0.74 -3.31
N LEU A 179 15.63 -1.58 -3.58
CA LEU A 179 14.24 -1.12 -3.69
C LEU A 179 13.80 -0.53 -2.34
N GLY A 180 13.26 0.69 -2.36
CA GLY A 180 12.60 1.28 -1.20
C GLY A 180 11.08 1.16 -1.34
N VAL A 181 10.40 1.18 -0.19
CA VAL A 181 8.94 1.05 -0.12
C VAL A 181 8.24 2.27 -0.72
N HIS A 182 8.85 3.46 -0.59
CA HIS A 182 8.32 4.72 -1.10
C HIS A 182 8.99 5.15 -2.40
N THR A 183 10.33 5.21 -2.35
CA THR A 183 11.19 5.67 -3.45
C THR A 183 12.39 4.72 -3.55
N PRO A 184 12.92 4.45 -4.74
CA PRO A 184 14.16 3.70 -4.88
C PRO A 184 15.32 4.38 -4.14
N VAL A 185 16.22 3.56 -3.58
CA VAL A 185 17.43 4.03 -2.91
C VAL A 185 18.62 3.76 -3.83
N VAL A 186 19.21 4.83 -4.38
CA VAL A 186 20.36 4.74 -5.29
C VAL A 186 21.66 4.50 -4.52
N LYS A 187 22.65 3.92 -5.20
CA LYS A 187 24.00 3.79 -4.65
C LYS A 187 24.75 5.11 -4.76
N GLU A 188 25.72 5.34 -3.88
CA GLU A 188 26.52 6.57 -3.86
C GLU A 188 27.32 6.75 -5.16
N GLU A 189 27.72 5.65 -5.83
CA GLU A 189 28.52 5.71 -7.06
C GLU A 189 27.76 6.31 -8.25
N LEU A 190 26.43 6.45 -8.16
CA LEU A 190 25.67 7.19 -9.17
C LEU A 190 26.07 8.67 -9.21
N GLY A 191 26.57 9.23 -8.10
CA GLY A 191 27.10 10.59 -8.01
C GLY A 191 26.07 11.71 -8.22
N ARG A 192 24.78 11.37 -8.36
CA ARG A 192 23.65 12.30 -8.51
C ARG A 192 22.35 11.68 -8.03
N GLU A 193 21.37 12.53 -7.78
CA GLU A 193 19.99 12.09 -7.55
C GLU A 193 19.31 11.65 -8.85
N LEU A 194 18.21 10.90 -8.70
CA LEU A 194 17.31 10.58 -9.81
C LEU A 194 16.53 11.83 -10.24
N ARG A 195 16.25 11.94 -11.54
CA ARG A 195 15.32 12.93 -12.06
C ARG A 195 13.90 12.55 -11.66
N ARG A 196 13.37 13.24 -10.65
CA ARG A 196 12.09 12.95 -10.01
C ARG A 196 11.05 14.02 -10.34
N GLU A 197 9.83 13.57 -10.59
CA GLU A 197 8.67 14.43 -10.81
C GLU A 197 7.47 13.91 -10.01
N VAL A 198 6.54 14.79 -9.68
CA VAL A 198 5.17 14.37 -9.36
C VAL A 198 4.35 14.25 -10.66
N PRO A 199 3.17 13.60 -10.64
CA PRO A 199 2.41 13.33 -11.85
C PRO A 199 2.15 14.56 -12.73
N GLY A 200 2.37 14.42 -14.04
CA GLY A 200 2.10 15.46 -15.04
C GLY A 200 3.29 16.35 -15.38
N GLY A 201 4.53 15.89 -15.19
CA GLY A 201 5.73 16.61 -15.60
C GLY A 201 6.16 17.72 -14.64
N ILE A 202 5.73 17.63 -13.38
CA ILE A 202 5.97 18.70 -12.39
C ILE A 202 7.17 18.30 -11.52
N PRO A 203 8.22 19.14 -11.43
CA PRO A 203 9.36 18.86 -10.56
C PRO A 203 8.95 18.61 -9.10
N VAL A 204 9.63 17.68 -8.43
CA VAL A 204 9.43 17.46 -6.99
C VAL A 204 9.91 18.67 -6.20
N GLU A 205 9.06 19.18 -5.32
CA GLU A 205 9.43 20.17 -4.30
C GLU A 205 9.97 19.43 -3.07
N GLN A 206 11.13 19.87 -2.56
CA GLN A 206 11.76 19.22 -1.42
C GLN A 206 11.00 19.57 -0.14
N GLY A 207 10.30 18.60 0.43
CA GLY A 207 9.67 18.73 1.74
C GLY A 207 10.67 18.61 2.90
N LYS A 208 10.16 18.27 4.10
CA LYS A 208 10.97 18.07 5.31
C LYS A 208 12.03 16.95 5.21
N SER A 209 11.92 16.09 4.21
CA SER A 209 12.83 14.97 3.93
C SER A 209 12.80 14.67 2.44
N ILE A 210 13.87 14.05 1.92
CA ILE A 210 13.95 13.55 0.54
C ILE A 210 12.83 12.56 0.18
N LEU A 211 12.22 11.94 1.19
CA LEU A 211 11.10 11.01 1.07
C LEU A 211 9.75 11.69 0.87
N HIS A 212 9.64 13.00 1.10
CA HIS A 212 8.41 13.74 0.93
C HIS A 212 8.32 14.39 -0.44
N VAL A 213 7.10 14.46 -0.97
CA VAL A 213 6.75 15.25 -2.15
C VAL A 213 5.55 16.12 -1.84
N GLN A 214 5.32 17.15 -2.64
CA GLN A 214 4.13 17.98 -2.51
C GLN A 214 2.85 17.14 -2.57
N ALA A 215 1.92 17.41 -1.65
CA ALA A 215 0.63 16.72 -1.56
C ALA A 215 -0.36 17.21 -2.65
N ASP A 216 0.09 17.23 -3.90
CA ASP A 216 -0.71 17.61 -5.05
C ASP A 216 -1.46 16.41 -5.63
N TYR A 217 -2.75 16.32 -5.30
CA TYR A 217 -3.63 15.27 -5.79
C TYR A 217 -4.32 15.61 -7.11
N SER A 218 -4.01 16.75 -7.75
CA SER A 218 -4.75 17.26 -8.91
C SER A 218 -4.63 16.35 -10.15
N LYS A 219 -3.51 15.63 -10.28
CA LYS A 219 -3.20 14.79 -11.44
C LYS A 219 -3.35 13.30 -11.16
N ALA A 220 -2.72 12.80 -10.10
CA ALA A 220 -2.87 11.43 -9.63
C ALA A 220 -2.58 11.35 -8.13
N GLN A 221 -3.04 10.26 -7.51
CA GLN A 221 -2.89 10.00 -6.09
C GLN A 221 -2.78 8.49 -5.86
N VAL A 222 -2.20 8.10 -4.75
CA VAL A 222 -2.28 6.72 -4.25
C VAL A 222 -3.26 6.73 -3.09
N ASN A 223 -4.43 6.13 -3.29
CA ASN A 223 -5.40 5.96 -2.22
C ASN A 223 -4.83 4.96 -1.21
N HIS A 224 -4.63 5.40 0.03
CA HIS A 224 -4.06 4.58 1.09
C HIS A 224 -5.14 4.26 2.11
N TYR A 225 -5.66 3.03 2.07
CA TYR A 225 -6.73 2.53 2.93
C TYR A 225 -6.18 1.87 4.19
N GLN A 226 -5.39 2.63 4.95
CA GLN A 226 -4.53 2.13 6.03
C GLN A 226 -5.29 1.38 7.12
N LEU A 227 -6.47 1.89 7.46
CA LEU A 227 -7.29 1.38 8.55
C LEU A 227 -8.41 0.47 8.04
N ARG A 228 -8.98 0.78 6.87
CA ARG A 228 -10.22 0.18 6.37
C ARG A 228 -11.33 0.39 7.41
N SER A 229 -11.87 -0.67 8.02
CA SER A 229 -12.78 -0.58 9.16
C SER A 229 -12.04 -0.74 10.50
N MET A 230 -12.67 -0.39 11.62
CA MET A 230 -12.10 -0.65 12.94
C MET A 230 -11.73 -2.12 13.13
N ASP A 231 -12.63 -3.05 12.75
CA ASP A 231 -12.37 -4.49 12.81
C ASP A 231 -11.14 -4.92 11.99
N SER A 232 -11.01 -4.41 10.76
CA SER A 232 -9.86 -4.71 9.91
C SER A 232 -8.56 -4.13 10.47
N PHE A 233 -8.63 -2.97 11.13
CA PHE A 233 -7.50 -2.41 11.85
C PHE A 233 -7.06 -3.31 13.01
N LEU A 234 -7.97 -3.93 13.77
CA LEU A 234 -7.60 -4.90 14.82
C LEU A 234 -6.77 -6.05 14.22
N VAL A 235 -7.24 -6.62 13.10
CA VAL A 235 -6.52 -7.70 12.41
C VAL A 235 -5.15 -7.22 11.93
N LYS A 236 -5.04 -5.99 11.42
CA LYS A 236 -3.75 -5.38 11.04
C LYS A 236 -2.82 -5.23 12.24
N SER A 237 -3.31 -4.69 13.36
CA SER A 237 -2.55 -4.50 14.60
C SER A 237 -2.11 -5.80 15.25
N ALA A 238 -2.77 -6.93 14.96
CA ALA A 238 -2.36 -8.26 15.40
C ALA A 238 -1.19 -8.84 14.57
N ARG A 239 -0.92 -8.33 13.37
CA ARG A 239 0.16 -8.85 12.50
C ARG A 239 1.52 -8.55 13.14
N GLY A 240 2.34 -9.59 13.29
CA GLY A 240 3.73 -9.45 13.76
C GLY A 240 3.91 -9.55 15.28
N LYS A 241 2.87 -9.92 16.02
CA LYS A 241 2.93 -10.13 17.47
C LYS A 241 2.71 -11.61 17.80
N VAL A 242 3.59 -12.16 18.64
CA VAL A 242 3.40 -13.51 19.18
C VAL A 242 2.49 -13.49 20.40
N ASN A 243 2.44 -12.40 21.21
CA ASN A 243 1.63 -12.35 22.44
C ASN A 243 1.24 -10.96 23.03
N HIS A 244 1.57 -9.80 22.44
CA HIS A 244 1.26 -8.49 23.09
C HIS A 244 0.98 -7.32 22.14
N VAL A 245 -0.05 -6.53 22.41
CA VAL A 245 -0.33 -5.24 21.74
C VAL A 245 0.49 -4.12 22.38
N ASN A 246 1.28 -3.39 21.57
CA ASN A 246 1.80 -2.07 21.98
C ASN A 246 0.70 -1.02 21.79
N ASP A 247 -0.30 -1.03 22.67
CA ASP A 247 -1.56 -0.28 22.58
C ASP A 247 -1.36 1.23 22.41
N LYS A 248 -0.26 1.80 22.93
CA LYS A 248 0.05 3.23 22.72
C LYS A 248 0.44 3.53 21.27
N MET A 249 1.23 2.66 20.64
CA MET A 249 1.69 2.85 19.26
C MET A 249 0.54 2.67 18.26
N GLU A 250 -0.28 1.64 18.46
CA GLU A 250 -1.42 1.33 17.58
C GLU A 250 -2.50 2.42 17.66
N PHE A 251 -2.87 2.87 18.86
CA PHE A 251 -3.84 3.96 18.99
C PHE A 251 -3.32 5.28 18.38
N GLY A 252 -2.05 5.61 18.57
CA GLY A 252 -1.44 6.78 17.92
C GLY A 252 -1.47 6.65 16.39
N TYR A 253 -1.27 5.44 15.85
CA TYR A 253 -1.42 5.17 14.43
C TYR A 253 -2.86 5.36 13.96
N TRP A 254 -3.86 4.88 14.72
CA TRP A 254 -5.28 5.11 14.42
C TRP A 254 -5.60 6.60 14.30
N VAL A 255 -5.28 7.38 15.34
CA VAL A 255 -5.62 8.82 15.43
C VAL A 255 -5.04 9.61 14.25
N ARG A 256 -3.84 9.25 13.78
CA ARG A 256 -3.19 9.93 12.65
C ARG A 256 -3.78 9.56 11.29
N ASN A 257 -4.37 8.37 11.16
CA ASN A 257 -4.72 7.81 9.85
C ASN A 257 -6.24 7.66 9.61
N ASP A 258 -7.10 7.93 10.61
CA ASP A 258 -8.57 7.99 10.41
C ASP A 258 -8.99 9.36 9.85
N THR A 259 -8.52 9.69 8.64
CA THR A 259 -8.74 10.98 7.97
C THR A 259 -10.01 10.97 7.12
N ASN A 260 -11.00 11.78 7.47
CA ASN A 260 -12.36 11.72 6.92
C ASN A 260 -12.90 13.11 6.47
N GLU A 261 -12.01 14.02 6.08
CA GLU A 261 -12.33 15.42 5.83
C GLU A 261 -13.09 15.68 4.51
N GLU A 262 -12.76 14.97 3.43
CA GLU A 262 -13.29 15.25 2.08
C GLU A 262 -13.75 13.98 1.35
N SER A 263 -14.87 14.06 0.63
CA SER A 263 -15.27 12.97 -0.27
C SER A 263 -14.33 12.89 -1.47
N CYS A 264 -13.96 11.67 -1.87
CA CYS A 264 -13.12 11.42 -3.02
C CYS A 264 -13.55 10.15 -3.77
N ASP A 265 -14.16 10.35 -4.93
CA ASP A 265 -14.64 9.26 -5.80
C ASP A 265 -13.74 9.00 -7.01
N LEU A 266 -12.51 9.52 -7.03
CA LEU A 266 -11.60 9.34 -8.18
C LEU A 266 -11.42 7.85 -8.54
N ILE A 267 -11.36 6.97 -7.54
CA ILE A 267 -11.16 5.53 -7.75
C ILE A 267 -12.32 4.89 -8.53
N ARG A 268 -13.51 5.49 -8.51
CA ARG A 268 -14.72 4.94 -9.13
C ARG A 268 -14.68 4.88 -10.64
N ARG A 269 -13.76 5.62 -11.27
CA ARG A 269 -13.52 5.48 -12.71
C ARG A 269 -13.08 4.07 -13.12
N TYR A 270 -12.58 3.26 -12.18
CA TYR A 270 -12.13 1.90 -12.45
C TYR A 270 -13.20 0.84 -12.10
N ASP A 271 -14.34 1.22 -11.52
CA ASP A 271 -15.29 0.29 -10.90
C ASP A 271 -15.75 -0.82 -11.88
N ASP A 272 -16.19 -0.46 -13.07
CA ASP A 272 -16.69 -1.43 -14.07
C ASP A 272 -15.60 -2.41 -14.50
N ALA A 273 -14.39 -1.90 -14.75
CA ALA A 273 -13.26 -2.71 -15.20
C ALA A 273 -12.74 -3.62 -14.08
N VAL A 274 -12.68 -3.11 -12.84
CA VAL A 274 -12.29 -3.89 -11.66
C VAL A 274 -13.30 -4.99 -11.39
N GLU A 275 -14.60 -4.69 -11.47
CA GLU A 275 -15.64 -5.67 -11.26
C GLU A 275 -15.58 -6.80 -12.30
N LYS A 276 -15.36 -6.45 -13.57
CA LYS A 276 -15.13 -7.44 -14.62
C LYS A 276 -13.93 -8.33 -14.29
N TRP A 277 -12.78 -7.75 -13.94
CA TRP A 277 -11.59 -8.52 -13.56
C TRP A 277 -11.83 -9.40 -12.33
N MET A 278 -12.52 -8.91 -11.31
CA MET A 278 -12.85 -9.70 -10.12
C MET A 278 -13.76 -10.88 -10.47
N ASN A 279 -14.77 -10.67 -11.31
CA ASN A 279 -15.64 -11.75 -11.79
C ASN A 279 -14.86 -12.80 -12.57
N ASP A 280 -13.95 -12.38 -13.47
CA ASP A 280 -13.09 -13.27 -14.23
C ASP A 280 -12.15 -14.08 -13.31
N LEU A 281 -11.54 -13.43 -12.31
CA LEU A 281 -10.70 -14.10 -11.31
C LEU A 281 -11.49 -15.14 -10.49
N LEU A 282 -12.66 -14.75 -10.00
CA LEU A 282 -13.50 -15.59 -9.13
C LEU A 282 -14.31 -16.65 -9.90
N SER A 283 -14.28 -16.64 -11.24
CA SER A 283 -14.74 -17.75 -12.06
C SER A 283 -13.88 -19.00 -11.86
N ASP A 284 -12.61 -18.84 -11.45
CA ASP A 284 -11.79 -19.95 -11.02
C ASP A 284 -12.27 -20.50 -9.66
N GLN A 285 -12.92 -21.67 -9.69
CA GLN A 285 -13.53 -22.27 -8.49
C GLN A 285 -12.53 -22.44 -7.33
N ARG A 286 -11.26 -22.73 -7.64
CA ARG A 286 -10.23 -22.89 -6.60
C ARG A 286 -9.86 -21.55 -5.97
N LEU A 287 -9.63 -20.51 -6.76
CA LEU A 287 -9.34 -19.16 -6.24
C LEU A 287 -10.53 -18.62 -5.45
N ASN A 288 -11.75 -18.79 -5.95
CA ASN A 288 -12.97 -18.36 -5.25
C ASN A 288 -13.14 -19.09 -3.90
N THR A 289 -12.92 -20.40 -3.87
CA THR A 289 -12.94 -21.17 -2.61
C THR A 289 -11.90 -20.64 -1.61
N LEU A 290 -10.69 -20.32 -2.06
CA LEU A 290 -9.66 -19.76 -1.21
C LEU A 290 -10.04 -18.35 -0.73
N HIS A 291 -10.48 -17.46 -1.62
CA HIS A 291 -10.95 -16.13 -1.26
C HIS A 291 -12.02 -16.18 -0.16
N ASN A 292 -13.06 -16.99 -0.33
CA ASN A 292 -14.12 -17.16 0.68
C ASN A 292 -13.62 -17.78 2.00
N ARG A 293 -12.51 -18.51 1.99
CA ARG A 293 -11.86 -19.01 3.21
C ARG A 293 -11.04 -17.91 3.89
N SER A 294 -10.36 -17.05 3.14
CA SER A 294 -9.70 -15.87 3.71
C SER A 294 -10.70 -14.87 4.30
N VAL A 295 -11.83 -14.63 3.65
CA VAL A 295 -12.90 -13.77 4.20
C VAL A 295 -13.39 -14.32 5.54
N ARG A 296 -13.73 -15.61 5.59
CA ARG A 296 -14.15 -16.28 6.85
C ARG A 296 -13.06 -16.30 7.91
N TRP A 297 -11.80 -16.48 7.51
CA TRP A 297 -10.68 -16.38 8.45
C TRP A 297 -10.59 -14.98 9.05
N HIS A 298 -10.77 -13.93 8.24
CA HIS A 298 -10.73 -12.53 8.69
C HIS A 298 -11.86 -12.26 9.68
N GLU A 299 -13.09 -12.69 9.38
CA GLU A 299 -14.25 -12.62 10.29
C GLU A 299 -14.00 -13.34 11.62
N ASN A 300 -13.47 -14.56 11.57
CA ASN A 300 -13.14 -15.33 12.77
C ASN A 300 -12.04 -14.66 13.59
N LYS A 301 -11.01 -14.09 12.93
CA LYS A 301 -9.93 -13.39 13.61
C LYS A 301 -10.44 -12.11 14.28
N ILE A 302 -11.38 -11.39 13.65
CA ILE A 302 -12.07 -10.27 14.27
C ILE A 302 -12.78 -10.74 15.55
N ALA A 303 -13.58 -11.80 15.48
CA ALA A 303 -14.28 -12.33 16.66
C ALA A 303 -13.33 -12.74 17.79
N GLU A 304 -12.18 -13.36 17.46
CA GLU A 304 -11.12 -13.68 18.41
C GLU A 304 -10.56 -12.41 19.08
N LEU A 305 -10.24 -11.38 18.30
CA LEU A 305 -9.65 -10.13 18.80
C LEU A 305 -10.66 -9.31 19.61
N HIS A 306 -11.94 -9.33 19.28
CA HIS A 306 -12.97 -8.72 20.12
C HIS A 306 -13.11 -9.40 21.50
N ALA A 307 -12.82 -10.70 21.58
CA ALA A 307 -12.83 -11.43 22.85
C ALA A 307 -11.54 -11.25 23.67
N ASP A 308 -10.49 -10.66 23.07
CA ASP A 308 -9.21 -10.41 23.73
C ASP A 308 -9.30 -9.13 24.61
N PRO A 309 -8.97 -9.20 25.91
CA PRO A 309 -8.99 -8.05 26.80
C PRO A 309 -8.06 -6.90 26.40
N GLU A 310 -6.90 -7.16 25.77
CA GLU A 310 -5.98 -6.11 25.30
C GLU A 310 -6.63 -5.32 24.15
N PHE A 311 -7.24 -6.02 23.19
CA PHE A 311 -7.94 -5.39 22.07
C PHE A 311 -9.24 -4.72 22.50
N SER A 312 -9.93 -5.23 23.51
CA SER A 312 -11.10 -4.56 24.12
C SER A 312 -10.76 -3.17 24.64
N GLN A 313 -9.59 -2.99 25.27
CA GLN A 313 -9.11 -1.67 25.71
C GLN A 313 -8.84 -0.74 24.53
N MET A 314 -8.16 -1.26 23.48
CA MET A 314 -7.89 -0.49 22.27
C MET A 314 -9.18 -0.03 21.57
N ILE A 315 -10.19 -0.91 21.46
CA ILE A 315 -11.51 -0.58 20.94
C ILE A 315 -12.13 0.57 21.74
N GLY A 316 -12.16 0.46 23.09
CA GLY A 316 -12.70 1.51 23.95
C GLY A 316 -11.99 2.87 23.77
N ARG A 317 -10.67 2.87 23.57
CA ARG A 317 -9.89 4.09 23.28
C ARG A 317 -10.26 4.69 21.93
N ILE A 318 -10.38 3.87 20.89
CA ILE A 318 -10.80 4.30 19.54
C ILE A 318 -12.21 4.89 19.58
N GLU A 319 -13.15 4.23 20.23
CA GLU A 319 -14.53 4.70 20.36
C GLU A 319 -14.63 6.00 21.15
N GLY A 320 -13.91 6.09 22.29
CA GLY A 320 -13.82 7.32 23.06
C GLY A 320 -13.23 8.48 22.26
N HIS A 321 -12.19 8.23 21.46
CA HIS A 321 -11.64 9.24 20.56
C HIS A 321 -12.65 9.70 19.51
N ARG A 322 -13.34 8.77 18.84
CA ARG A 322 -14.38 9.10 17.86
C ARG A 322 -15.51 9.92 18.48
N ALA A 323 -15.94 9.59 19.69
CA ALA A 323 -16.98 10.34 20.40
C ALA A 323 -16.54 11.80 20.67
N ARG A 324 -15.30 12.02 21.10
CA ARG A 324 -14.73 13.36 21.28
C ARG A 324 -14.65 14.14 19.97
N MET A 325 -14.17 13.51 18.90
CA MET A 325 -14.12 14.14 17.57
C MET A 325 -15.50 14.53 17.06
N ALA A 326 -16.51 13.69 17.26
CA ALA A 326 -17.90 13.98 16.90
C ALA A 326 -18.52 15.12 17.75
N ALA A 327 -18.06 15.29 18.99
CA ALA A 327 -18.45 16.39 19.87
C ALA A 327 -17.72 17.72 19.56
N GLY A 328 -16.78 17.74 18.61
CA GLY A 328 -15.98 18.92 18.28
C GLY A 328 -14.83 19.18 19.26
N GLU A 329 -14.52 18.24 20.14
CA GLU A 329 -13.40 18.29 21.08
C GLU A 329 -12.13 17.78 20.37
N ALA A 330 -11.56 18.61 19.49
CA ALA A 330 -10.32 18.28 18.79
C ALA A 330 -9.10 18.66 19.65
N GLU A 331 -8.46 17.68 20.28
CA GLU A 331 -7.08 17.87 20.77
C GLU A 331 -6.08 17.63 19.63
N ALA A 332 -5.04 18.47 19.58
CA ALA A 332 -3.87 18.21 18.75
C ALA A 332 -3.25 16.86 19.19
N PRO A 333 -2.85 15.99 18.24
CA PRO A 333 -2.21 14.74 18.63
C PRO A 333 -0.94 15.06 19.42
N GLU A 334 -0.81 14.51 20.63
CA GLU A 334 0.45 14.56 21.38
C GLU A 334 1.57 14.04 20.47
N GLY A 335 2.54 14.92 20.23
CA GLY A 335 3.63 14.70 19.31
C GLY A 335 4.44 13.48 19.69
N ALA A 336 4.24 12.40 18.96
CA ALA A 336 5.27 11.41 18.69
C ALA A 336 5.47 11.40 17.19
N ALA A 337 6.56 12.02 16.74
CA ALA A 337 7.07 11.82 15.40
C ALA A 337 7.26 10.31 15.23
N TYR A 338 6.36 9.68 14.47
CA TYR A 338 6.69 8.41 13.85
C TYR A 338 7.71 8.78 12.76
N GLY A 339 8.99 8.58 13.03
CA GLY A 339 9.91 8.21 11.95
C GLY A 339 9.21 7.05 11.26
N GLY A 340 8.93 7.20 9.96
CA GLY A 340 7.93 6.41 9.21
C GLY A 340 8.15 4.89 9.30
N ASP A 341 7.89 4.19 8.21
CA ASP A 341 8.74 3.04 7.94
C ASP A 341 10.19 3.54 7.67
N THR A 342 10.82 4.21 8.63
CA THR A 342 12.25 4.09 8.91
C THR A 342 12.43 2.69 9.46
N ASP A 343 12.14 1.71 8.61
CA ASP A 343 13.13 0.77 8.15
C ASP A 343 14.31 0.75 9.14
N VAL A 344 14.24 -0.20 10.07
CA VAL A 344 15.29 -0.60 11.04
C VAL A 344 16.60 0.07 10.67
N GLY A 345 17.16 0.89 11.55
CA GLY A 345 18.31 1.76 11.27
C GLY A 345 19.30 1.15 10.28
N ASP A 346 19.92 1.98 9.44
CA ASP A 346 21.04 1.62 8.55
C ASP A 346 22.28 1.15 9.37
N GLU A 347 22.11 0.29 10.37
CA GLU A 347 23.19 -0.53 10.88
C GLU A 347 23.48 -1.57 9.80
N ASP A 348 24.67 -1.43 9.22
CA ASP A 348 25.25 -2.35 8.26
C ASP A 348 24.94 -3.81 8.65
N GLU A 349 24.04 -4.45 7.91
CA GLU A 349 23.97 -5.91 7.88
C GLU A 349 25.30 -6.36 7.28
N ALA A 350 26.31 -6.54 8.13
CA ALA A 350 27.62 -7.04 7.74
C ALA A 350 27.43 -8.31 6.89
N ASP A 351 27.98 -8.27 5.68
CA ASP A 351 28.02 -9.38 4.74
C ASP A 351 28.66 -10.60 5.41
N ALA A 352 27.83 -11.53 5.88
CA ALA A 352 28.22 -12.89 6.16
C ALA A 352 27.74 -13.76 4.98
N ALA A 353 28.73 -14.11 4.16
CA ALA A 353 28.68 -14.90 2.93
C ALA A 353 27.78 -16.14 2.94
#